data_AF-A0A938S6S7-F1
#
_entry.id   AF-A0A938S6S7-F1
#
_cell.length_a   1.000
_cell.length_b   1.000
_cell.length_c   1.000
_cell.angle_alpha   90.00
_cell.angle_beta   90.00
_cell.angle_gamma   90.00
#
_symmetry.space_group_name_H-M   'P 1'
#
loop_
_entity.id
_entity.type
_entity.pdbx_description
1 polymer ?
#
loop_
_entity_poly.entity_id
_entity_poly.type
_entity_poly.pdbx_seq_one_letter_code
_entity_poly.pdbx_strand_id
1 'polypeptide(L)'
;MIIAYSREWQYKDIGDRKQFFVDDDVVACVRNVKRTYHSPKKHPANPLIQRDQPWEVLIYPRANSFNVIYDPAERLFKCWYEDQFEFFGVDNERAELCRSRIYYAESEDGLRWRKPGTGKLFLDGRNTNTVFSYPPYEIAAELSVLLDEHDPDPARRYKAVYVLRSPNANRPKRSTMPAPHCAGVSLAFSPNGIDWTPFAGNPIVTHWGGDAQILTYDPIDRKYILNGRADMKWATSHPESDPWFFPVYPGQ
;
A
#
# COMPACT_ATOMS: atom_id res chain seq x y z
N MET A 1 11.44 -11.74 -42.38
CA MET A 1 10.09 -11.16 -42.30
C MET A 1 9.94 -10.56 -40.91
N ILE A 2 10.13 -9.24 -40.84
CA ILE A 2 10.08 -8.39 -39.64
C ILE A 2 8.67 -7.81 -39.61
N ILE A 3 7.94 -7.99 -38.52
CA ILE A 3 6.61 -7.40 -38.37
C ILE A 3 6.61 -6.67 -37.01
N ALA A 4 6.98 -5.40 -37.02
CA ALA A 4 6.62 -4.49 -35.95
C ALA A 4 5.22 -3.95 -36.25
N TYR A 5 4.32 -3.99 -35.27
CA TYR A 5 2.95 -3.45 -35.36
C TYR A 5 2.91 -1.91 -35.23
N SER A 6 4.05 -1.22 -35.41
CA SER A 6 4.18 0.24 -35.36
C SER A 6 4.61 0.78 -36.72
N ARG A 7 3.90 1.81 -37.21
CA ARG A 7 4.25 2.50 -38.46
C ARG A 7 5.52 3.36 -38.35
N GLU A 8 5.97 3.67 -37.14
CA GLU A 8 7.08 4.61 -36.90
C GLU A 8 8.40 3.94 -36.49
N TRP A 9 8.35 2.73 -35.94
CA TRP A 9 9.53 2.07 -35.36
C TRP A 9 9.82 0.74 -36.06
N GLN A 10 10.89 0.69 -36.87
CA GLN A 10 11.32 -0.52 -37.57
C GLN A 10 12.10 -1.50 -36.67
N TYR A 11 12.57 -1.04 -35.51
CA TYR A 11 13.22 -1.84 -34.47
C TYR A 11 13.13 -1.09 -33.13
N LYS A 12 13.12 -1.84 -32.02
CA LYS A 12 13.13 -1.30 -30.65
C LYS A 12 14.37 -1.83 -29.93
N ASP A 13 15.20 -0.93 -29.40
CA ASP A 13 16.34 -1.31 -28.55
C ASP A 13 15.85 -1.63 -27.13
N ILE A 14 15.93 -2.90 -26.76
CA ILE A 14 15.51 -3.40 -25.44
C ILE A 14 16.68 -3.48 -24.45
N GLY A 15 17.93 -3.42 -24.91
CA GLY A 15 19.13 -3.60 -24.09
C GLY A 15 19.15 -4.94 -23.33
N ASP A 16 19.74 -4.92 -22.13
CA ASP A 16 19.81 -6.02 -21.15
C ASP A 16 18.68 -5.94 -20.10
N ARG A 17 17.70 -5.07 -20.32
CA ARG A 17 16.59 -4.83 -19.39
C ARG A 17 15.60 -5.98 -19.44
N LYS A 18 15.14 -6.43 -18.26
CA LYS A 18 14.02 -7.38 -18.15
C LYS A 18 12.78 -6.79 -18.82
N GLN A 19 12.19 -7.56 -19.73
CA GLN A 19 10.96 -7.20 -20.43
C GLN A 19 9.81 -8.05 -19.92
N PHE A 20 8.66 -7.42 -19.69
CA PHE A 20 7.42 -8.14 -19.45
C PHE A 20 6.66 -8.26 -20.77
N PHE A 21 6.20 -9.47 -21.09
CA PHE A 21 5.28 -9.68 -22.19
C PHE A 21 3.84 -9.44 -21.69
N VAL A 22 3.51 -8.19 -21.37
CA VAL A 22 2.13 -7.77 -21.02
C VAL A 22 1.39 -7.26 -22.26
N ASP A 23 2.10 -6.61 -23.19
CA ASP A 23 1.60 -6.15 -24.48
C ASP A 23 2.43 -6.75 -25.64
N ASP A 24 2.27 -6.22 -26.85
CA ASP A 24 2.99 -6.64 -28.06
C ASP A 24 4.15 -5.70 -28.44
N ASP A 25 4.43 -4.66 -27.64
CA ASP A 25 5.33 -3.57 -28.01
C ASP A 25 6.79 -4.03 -28.18
N VAL A 26 7.19 -5.07 -27.44
CA VAL A 26 8.54 -5.68 -27.53
C VAL A 26 8.58 -6.97 -28.35
N VAL A 27 7.45 -7.41 -28.92
CA VAL A 27 7.33 -8.71 -29.59
C VAL A 27 7.57 -8.55 -31.10
N ALA A 28 8.74 -9.00 -31.57
CA ALA A 28 9.09 -8.89 -33.00
C ALA A 28 8.39 -9.94 -33.89
N CYS A 29 8.09 -11.13 -33.36
CA CYS A 29 7.30 -12.14 -34.06
C CYS A 29 6.72 -13.20 -33.12
N VAL A 30 5.62 -13.83 -33.54
CA VAL A 30 4.99 -14.98 -32.88
C VAL A 30 4.84 -16.09 -33.92
N ARG A 31 5.34 -17.30 -33.63
CA ARG A 31 5.24 -18.46 -34.54
C ARG A 31 4.88 -19.71 -33.77
N ASN A 32 3.87 -20.44 -34.22
CA ASN A 32 3.43 -21.73 -33.67
C ASN A 32 3.16 -21.72 -32.14
N VAL A 33 2.81 -20.56 -31.58
CA VAL A 33 2.43 -20.39 -30.17
C VAL A 33 1.21 -19.49 -30.07
N LYS A 34 0.45 -19.62 -28.97
CA LYS A 34 -0.75 -18.82 -28.69
C LYS A 34 -0.62 -18.17 -27.33
N ARG A 35 -0.74 -16.84 -27.27
CA ARG A 35 -0.88 -16.11 -26.00
C ARG A 35 -2.20 -16.50 -25.34
N THR A 36 -2.14 -16.93 -24.09
CA THR A 36 -3.31 -17.38 -23.33
C THR A 36 -3.32 -16.69 -21.98
N TYR A 37 -4.42 -16.02 -21.65
CA TYR A 37 -4.66 -15.53 -20.31
C TYR A 37 -5.22 -16.66 -19.46
N HIS A 38 -4.58 -16.92 -18.32
CA HIS A 38 -5.05 -17.92 -17.37
C HIS A 38 -5.85 -17.24 -16.26
N SER A 39 -6.98 -17.84 -15.89
CA SER A 39 -7.73 -17.38 -14.72
C SER A 39 -7.06 -17.93 -13.45
N PRO A 40 -6.67 -17.08 -12.49
CA PRO A 40 -6.12 -17.56 -11.23
C PRO A 40 -7.17 -18.38 -10.48
N LYS A 41 -6.76 -19.55 -9.97
CA LYS A 41 -7.59 -20.39 -9.11
C LYS A 41 -7.31 -20.04 -7.65
N LYS A 42 -8.35 -19.81 -6.86
CA LYS A 42 -8.22 -19.59 -5.42
C LYS A 42 -7.61 -20.83 -4.77
N HIS A 43 -6.71 -20.63 -3.82
CA HIS A 43 -6.13 -21.72 -3.05
C HIS A 43 -7.22 -22.42 -2.22
N PRO A 44 -7.26 -23.76 -2.14
CA PRO A 44 -8.32 -24.49 -1.42
C PRO A 44 -8.34 -24.21 0.08
N ALA A 45 -7.22 -23.78 0.67
CA ALA A 45 -7.12 -23.41 2.08
C ALA A 45 -7.49 -21.94 2.37
N ASN A 46 -8.03 -21.19 1.40
CA ASN A 46 -8.49 -19.83 1.66
C ASN A 46 -9.62 -19.81 2.72
N PRO A 47 -9.63 -18.82 3.64
CA PRO A 47 -8.63 -17.75 3.82
C PRO A 47 -7.33 -18.22 4.51
N LEU A 48 -6.17 -17.74 4.02
CA LEU A 48 -4.85 -18.09 4.53
C LEU A 48 -4.43 -17.30 5.79
N ILE A 49 -4.96 -16.10 5.96
CA ILE A 49 -4.88 -15.32 7.20
C ILE A 49 -6.31 -15.19 7.73
N GLN A 50 -6.53 -15.60 8.97
CA GLN A 50 -7.84 -15.66 9.63
C GLN A 50 -7.87 -14.81 10.89
N ARG A 51 -9.08 -14.56 11.41
CA ARG A 51 -9.28 -13.95 12.73
C ARG A 51 -9.16 -15.02 13.81
N ASP A 52 -7.93 -15.27 14.21
CA ASP A 52 -7.56 -16.34 15.13
C ASP A 52 -6.92 -15.84 16.43
N GLN A 53 -6.72 -14.52 16.59
CA GLN A 53 -6.24 -13.92 17.83
C GLN A 53 -7.37 -13.22 18.58
N PRO A 54 -7.34 -13.23 19.93
CA PRO A 54 -8.42 -12.69 20.75
C PRO A 54 -8.53 -11.16 20.71
N TRP A 55 -7.48 -10.45 20.30
CA TRP A 55 -7.47 -8.99 20.15
C TRP A 55 -7.93 -8.50 18.77
N GLU A 56 -8.17 -9.42 17.83
CA GLU A 56 -8.65 -9.07 16.49
C GLU A 56 -10.17 -8.99 16.48
N VAL A 57 -10.68 -7.90 15.91
CA VAL A 57 -12.11 -7.58 15.88
C VAL A 57 -12.66 -7.78 14.48
N LEU A 58 -12.16 -7.01 13.52
CA LEU A 58 -12.57 -7.03 12.12
C LEU A 58 -11.33 -6.88 11.24
N ILE A 59 -10.70 -8.02 10.94
CA ILE A 59 -9.61 -8.04 9.97
C ILE A 59 -10.18 -7.66 8.62
N TYR A 60 -9.61 -6.63 8.00
CA TYR A 60 -10.10 -6.06 6.75
C TYR A 60 -9.05 -6.22 5.65
N PRO A 61 -8.77 -7.42 5.09
CA PRO A 61 -7.82 -7.59 4.00
C PRO A 61 -8.48 -7.26 2.64
N ARG A 62 -8.64 -5.96 2.35
CA ARG A 62 -9.14 -5.41 1.09
C ARG A 62 -8.04 -4.58 0.40
N ALA A 63 -8.37 -3.93 -0.72
CA ALA A 63 -7.43 -3.42 -1.72
C ALA A 63 -6.16 -2.72 -1.20
N ASN A 64 -6.22 -1.94 -0.11
CA ASN A 64 -5.06 -1.21 0.45
C ASN A 64 -4.87 -1.39 1.95
N SER A 65 -5.48 -2.41 2.52
CA SER A 65 -5.48 -2.65 3.97
C SER A 65 -4.68 -3.89 4.35
N PHE A 66 -3.89 -4.40 3.40
CA PHE A 66 -2.81 -5.34 3.67
C PHE A 66 -1.68 -5.21 2.64
N ASN A 67 -0.46 -5.58 3.04
CA ASN A 67 0.70 -5.72 2.16
C ASN A 67 1.40 -7.03 2.47
N VAL A 68 1.85 -7.75 1.44
CA VAL A 68 2.71 -8.93 1.60
C VAL A 68 3.99 -8.71 0.81
N ILE A 69 5.14 -8.82 1.49
CA ILE A 69 6.46 -8.67 0.88
C ILE A 69 7.33 -9.86 1.29
N TYR A 70 8.06 -10.43 0.34
CA TYR A 70 9.13 -11.35 0.65
C TYR A 70 10.41 -10.58 0.94
N ASP A 71 10.96 -10.72 2.15
CA ASP A 71 12.27 -10.21 2.51
C ASP A 71 13.33 -11.27 2.17
N PRO A 72 14.20 -11.06 1.17
CA PRO A 72 15.22 -12.03 0.80
C PRO A 72 16.35 -12.17 1.84
N ALA A 73 16.61 -11.15 2.65
CA ALA A 73 17.65 -11.20 3.68
C ALA A 73 17.22 -12.07 4.87
N GLU A 74 15.96 -11.94 5.28
CA GLU A 74 15.38 -12.74 6.36
C GLU A 74 14.76 -14.06 5.87
N ARG A 75 14.57 -14.20 4.55
CA ARG A 75 13.90 -15.33 3.89
C ARG A 75 12.49 -15.57 4.40
N LEU A 76 11.76 -14.49 4.70
CA LEU A 76 10.41 -14.51 5.24
C LEU A 76 9.48 -13.68 4.37
N PHE A 77 8.27 -14.19 4.14
CA PHE A 77 7.13 -13.38 3.77
C PHE A 77 6.66 -12.62 5.01
N LYS A 78 6.58 -11.31 4.89
CA LYS A 78 6.06 -10.38 5.90
C LYS A 78 4.73 -9.83 5.44
N CYS A 79 3.77 -9.74 6.34
CA CYS A 79 2.44 -9.23 6.07
C CYS A 79 2.09 -8.14 7.09
N TRP A 80 1.67 -6.99 6.60
CA TRP A 80 1.06 -5.94 7.40
C TRP A 80 -0.41 -5.91 7.04
N TYR A 81 -1.31 -6.02 8.03
CA TYR A 81 -2.74 -6.09 7.78
C TYR A 81 -3.53 -5.24 8.77
N GLU A 82 -4.63 -4.68 8.29
CA GLU A 82 -5.47 -3.76 9.05
C GLU A 82 -6.62 -4.49 9.76
N ASP A 83 -6.87 -4.08 11.00
CA ASP A 83 -8.02 -4.46 11.81
C ASP A 83 -8.82 -3.22 12.18
N GLN A 84 -10.08 -3.18 11.75
CA GLN A 84 -10.99 -2.05 11.98
C GLN A 84 -11.81 -2.29 13.25
N PHE A 85 -11.19 -2.05 14.40
CA PHE A 85 -11.73 -2.47 15.69
C PHE A 85 -12.93 -1.65 16.21
N GLU A 86 -13.23 -0.49 15.60
CA GLU A 86 -14.41 0.32 15.93
C GLU A 86 -15.45 0.40 14.79
N PHE A 87 -15.32 -0.43 13.72
CA PHE A 87 -16.19 -0.35 12.53
C PHE A 87 -17.69 -0.60 12.81
N PHE A 88 -18.02 -1.49 13.76
CA PHE A 88 -19.41 -1.81 14.13
C PHE A 88 -19.87 -1.15 15.44
N GLY A 89 -19.03 -0.33 16.08
CA GLY A 89 -19.31 0.37 17.35
C GLY A 89 -19.86 1.77 17.15
N VAL A 90 -20.42 2.06 15.98
CA VAL A 90 -20.95 3.36 15.61
C VAL A 90 -22.26 3.58 16.38
N ASP A 91 -22.16 4.20 17.55
CA ASP A 91 -23.20 5.13 17.95
C ASP A 91 -23.23 6.20 16.85
N ASN A 92 -24.40 6.52 16.28
CA ASN A 92 -24.51 7.37 15.08
C ASN A 92 -23.86 8.76 15.26
N GLU A 93 -23.55 9.17 16.49
CA GLU A 93 -22.83 10.39 16.85
C GLU A 93 -21.29 10.29 16.70
N ARG A 94 -20.71 9.09 16.58
CA ARG A 94 -19.25 8.83 16.48
C ARG A 94 -18.83 8.07 15.22
N ALA A 95 -19.72 7.97 14.22
CA ALA A 95 -19.51 7.33 12.92
C ALA A 95 -18.28 7.81 12.13
N GLU A 96 -17.71 8.93 12.57
CA GLU A 96 -16.70 9.72 11.87
C GLU A 96 -15.27 9.16 11.95
N LEU A 97 -14.99 8.21 12.87
CA LEU A 97 -13.64 7.69 13.09
C LEU A 97 -13.64 6.17 13.08
N CYS A 98 -13.62 5.56 11.90
CA CYS A 98 -13.22 4.15 11.80
C CYS A 98 -11.77 4.03 12.28
N ARG A 99 -11.60 3.57 13.53
CA ARG A 99 -10.27 3.35 14.09
C ARG A 99 -9.72 2.03 13.59
N SER A 100 -8.53 2.13 13.03
CA SER A 100 -7.79 1.01 12.48
C SER A 100 -6.52 0.77 13.26
N ARG A 101 -6.16 -0.49 13.38
CA ARG A 101 -4.86 -0.93 13.88
C ARG A 101 -4.15 -1.74 12.81
N ILE A 102 -2.84 -1.54 12.68
CA ILE A 102 -2.03 -2.36 11.78
C ILE A 102 -1.30 -3.42 12.59
N TYR A 103 -1.51 -4.66 12.20
CA TYR A 103 -0.89 -5.85 12.75
C TYR A 103 0.15 -6.43 11.78
N TYR A 104 1.05 -7.25 12.32
CA TYR A 104 2.11 -7.93 11.60
C TYR A 104 1.94 -9.45 11.64
N ALA A 105 2.18 -10.11 10.50
CA ALA A 105 2.29 -11.56 10.41
C ALA A 105 3.51 -11.94 9.56
N GLU A 106 4.04 -13.13 9.78
CA GLU A 106 5.18 -13.67 9.05
C GLU A 106 4.92 -15.10 8.58
N SER A 107 5.57 -15.49 7.49
CA SER A 107 5.45 -16.83 6.90
C SER A 107 6.74 -17.22 6.17
N GLU A 108 7.10 -18.50 6.23
CA GLU A 108 8.24 -19.04 5.48
C GLU A 108 7.86 -19.46 4.05
N ASP A 109 6.57 -19.76 3.82
CA ASP A 109 6.05 -20.31 2.55
C ASP A 109 5.00 -19.41 1.88
N GLY A 110 4.57 -18.33 2.54
CA GLY A 110 3.50 -17.43 2.10
C GLY A 110 2.10 -18.02 2.24
N LEU A 111 1.96 -19.23 2.81
CA LEU A 111 0.72 -19.97 2.94
C LEU A 111 0.30 -20.14 4.40
N ARG A 112 1.26 -20.38 5.30
CA ARG A 112 1.04 -20.55 6.74
C ARG A 112 1.62 -19.37 7.49
N TRP A 113 0.76 -18.64 8.20
CA TRP A 113 1.12 -17.37 8.83
C TRP A 113 1.18 -17.49 10.35
N ARG A 114 2.23 -16.90 10.94
CA ARG A 114 2.40 -16.70 12.38
C ARG A 114 2.21 -15.23 12.71
N LYS A 115 1.65 -14.93 13.88
CA LYS A 115 1.37 -13.57 14.37
C LYS A 115 2.17 -13.29 15.65
N PRO A 116 3.50 -13.05 15.55
CA PRO A 116 4.35 -12.88 16.72
C PRO A 116 4.02 -11.59 17.46
N GLY A 117 4.03 -11.64 18.80
CA GLY A 117 3.85 -10.44 19.63
C GLY A 117 5.04 -9.49 19.49
N THR A 118 4.78 -8.20 19.27
CA THR A 118 5.81 -7.19 18.94
C THR A 118 6.32 -6.42 20.15
N GLY A 119 5.65 -6.56 21.30
CA GLY A 119 5.95 -5.82 22.53
C GLY A 119 5.50 -4.36 22.50
N LYS A 120 4.80 -3.91 21.43
CA LYS A 120 4.39 -2.50 21.25
C LYS A 120 3.08 -2.16 21.94
N LEU A 121 2.15 -3.11 21.99
CA LEU A 121 0.84 -2.93 22.60
C LEU A 121 0.41 -4.21 23.30
N PHE A 122 -0.01 -4.08 24.55
CA PHE A 122 -0.60 -5.14 25.34
C PHE A 122 -2.11 -4.90 25.48
N LEU A 123 -2.93 -5.88 25.07
CA LEU A 123 -4.39 -5.85 25.23
C LEU A 123 -4.80 -7.03 26.10
N ASP A 124 -5.51 -6.75 27.19
CA ASP A 124 -5.89 -7.73 28.21
C ASP A 124 -4.68 -8.58 28.71
N GLY A 125 -3.54 -7.91 28.91
CA GLY A 125 -2.29 -8.56 29.34
C GLY A 125 -1.58 -9.39 28.26
N ARG A 126 -2.10 -9.47 27.04
CA ARG A 126 -1.50 -10.23 25.93
C ARG A 126 -0.62 -9.34 25.07
N ASN A 127 0.58 -9.83 24.72
CA ASN A 127 1.47 -9.18 23.76
C ASN A 127 0.89 -9.32 22.35
N THR A 128 0.37 -8.23 21.79
CA THR A 128 -0.23 -8.23 20.45
C THR A 128 0.83 -8.11 19.36
N ASN A 129 0.47 -8.46 18.13
CA ASN A 129 1.31 -8.28 16.95
C ASN A 129 1.18 -6.86 16.32
N THR A 130 0.88 -5.85 17.12
CA THR A 130 0.66 -4.46 16.66
C THR A 130 1.95 -3.79 16.22
N VAL A 131 1.94 -3.12 15.07
CA VAL A 131 3.11 -2.36 14.56
C VAL A 131 2.79 -0.89 14.27
N PHE A 132 1.51 -0.52 14.20
CA PHE A 132 1.07 0.85 14.01
C PHE A 132 -0.25 1.12 14.75
N SER A 133 -0.59 2.40 14.95
CA SER A 133 -1.83 2.86 15.61
C SER A 133 -1.98 2.38 17.06
N TYR A 134 -0.97 2.70 17.89
CA TYR A 134 -0.98 2.51 19.34
C TYR A 134 -0.51 3.80 20.05
N PRO A 135 -0.96 4.08 21.28
CA PRO A 135 -0.59 5.31 22.00
C PRO A 135 0.93 5.50 22.09
N PRO A 136 1.46 6.74 21.92
CA PRO A 136 0.73 8.00 21.74
C PRO A 136 0.32 8.31 20.29
N TYR A 137 0.56 7.40 19.35
CA TYR A 137 0.40 7.63 17.91
C TYR A 137 -1.07 7.53 17.47
N GLU A 138 -1.44 8.41 16.54
CA GLU A 138 -2.80 8.54 15.99
C GLU A 138 -3.19 7.34 15.09
N ILE A 139 -4.43 7.34 14.62
CA ILE A 139 -5.01 6.29 13.77
C ILE A 139 -4.33 6.35 12.39
N ALA A 140 -3.53 5.35 12.06
CA ALA A 140 -3.10 5.10 10.68
C ALA A 140 -3.99 4.06 10.02
N ALA A 141 -4.34 4.32 8.77
CA ALA A 141 -5.07 3.41 7.91
C ALA A 141 -4.39 3.32 6.54
N GLU A 142 -4.76 2.30 5.77
CA GLU A 142 -4.42 2.19 4.35
C GLU A 142 -2.90 2.15 4.10
N LEU A 143 -2.18 1.41 4.95
CA LEU A 143 -0.73 1.29 4.87
C LEU A 143 -0.32 0.73 3.51
N SER A 144 0.68 1.32 2.86
CA SER A 144 1.43 0.70 1.76
C SER A 144 2.89 0.64 2.14
N VAL A 145 3.46 -0.55 2.09
CA VAL A 145 4.84 -0.83 2.50
C VAL A 145 5.70 -1.10 1.27
N LEU A 146 6.90 -0.53 1.29
CA LEU A 146 7.97 -0.77 0.32
C LEU A 146 9.19 -1.30 1.09
N LEU A 147 9.72 -2.44 0.64
CA LEU A 147 11.08 -2.86 0.96
C LEU A 147 12.03 -2.18 -0.03
N ASP A 148 12.92 -1.35 0.47
CA ASP A 148 13.89 -0.60 -0.31
C ASP A 148 15.30 -1.05 0.05
N GLU A 149 15.89 -1.84 -0.84
CA GLU A 149 17.25 -2.36 -0.70
C GLU A 149 18.32 -1.38 -1.22
N HIS A 150 17.91 -0.21 -1.74
CA HIS A 150 18.79 0.79 -2.32
C HIS A 150 19.07 1.98 -1.39
N ASP A 151 18.27 2.19 -0.35
CA ASP A 151 18.50 3.24 0.64
C ASP A 151 19.77 2.95 1.46
N PRO A 152 20.76 3.85 1.48
CA PRO A 152 22.00 3.63 2.25
C PRO A 152 21.78 3.69 3.77
N ASP A 153 20.67 4.28 4.24
CA ASP A 153 20.33 4.33 5.66
C ASP A 153 19.60 3.03 6.06
N PRO A 154 20.22 2.13 6.86
CA PRO A 154 19.59 0.88 7.25
C PRO A 154 18.31 1.08 8.09
N ALA A 155 18.12 2.26 8.71
CA ALA A 155 16.89 2.58 9.42
C ALA A 155 15.70 2.86 8.47
N ARG A 156 15.95 3.01 7.16
CA ARG A 156 14.97 3.32 6.11
C ARG A 156 14.78 2.18 5.11
N ARG A 157 15.26 0.98 5.45
CA ARG A 157 15.14 -0.23 4.64
C ARG A 157 13.69 -0.56 4.30
N TYR A 158 12.76 -0.31 5.22
CA TYR A 158 11.33 -0.29 4.94
C TYR A 158 10.82 1.14 4.96
N LYS A 159 9.95 1.43 3.99
CA LYS A 159 9.23 2.69 3.88
C LYS A 159 7.75 2.38 3.88
N ALA A 160 6.96 3.18 4.57
CA ALA A 160 5.51 3.03 4.52
C ALA A 160 4.82 4.37 4.38
N VAL A 161 3.88 4.42 3.44
CA VAL A 161 2.90 5.51 3.37
C VAL A 161 1.60 5.07 4.02
N TYR A 162 0.93 5.98 4.70
CA TYR A 162 -0.34 5.72 5.38
C TYR A 162 -1.17 6.99 5.46
N VAL A 163 -2.49 6.83 5.55
CA VAL A 163 -3.38 7.95 5.85
C VAL A 163 -3.43 8.12 7.36
N LEU A 164 -3.06 9.32 7.81
CA LEU A 164 -3.22 9.72 9.20
C LEU A 164 -4.63 10.26 9.42
N ARG A 165 -5.41 9.62 10.30
CA ARG A 165 -6.74 10.06 10.69
C ARG A 165 -6.70 10.69 12.08
N SER A 166 -6.99 11.98 12.17
CA SER A 166 -7.00 12.73 13.43
C SER A 166 -8.25 13.61 13.56
N PRO A 167 -8.99 13.52 14.68
CA PRO A 167 -10.14 14.40 14.94
C PRO A 167 -9.72 15.87 15.07
N ASN A 168 -8.48 16.12 15.51
CA ASN A 168 -7.94 17.45 15.83
C ASN A 168 -6.73 17.80 14.96
N ALA A 169 -6.62 17.25 13.73
CA ALA A 169 -5.56 17.63 12.82
C ALA A 169 -5.49 19.16 12.72
N ASN A 170 -4.38 19.78 13.16
CA ASN A 170 -4.18 21.22 13.09
C ASN A 170 -4.17 21.64 11.61
N ARG A 171 -5.34 22.06 11.10
CA ARG A 171 -5.54 22.40 9.69
C ARG A 171 -5.16 23.86 9.44
N PRO A 172 -4.55 24.17 8.29
CA PRO A 172 -4.62 25.51 7.72
C PRO A 172 -6.09 25.90 7.53
N LYS A 173 -6.49 27.12 7.93
CA LYS A 173 -7.87 27.64 7.79
C LYS A 173 -8.44 27.64 6.36
N ARG A 174 -7.61 27.33 5.35
CA ARG A 174 -7.95 27.22 3.90
C ARG A 174 -7.76 25.80 3.33
N SER A 175 -7.87 24.77 4.16
CA SER A 175 -7.84 23.39 3.68
C SER A 175 -9.08 23.09 2.82
N THR A 176 -8.89 22.76 1.54
CA THR A 176 -9.92 22.34 0.57
C THR A 176 -10.23 20.84 0.63
N MET A 177 -9.76 20.13 1.67
CA MET A 177 -9.95 18.69 1.83
C MET A 177 -11.42 18.31 2.04
N PRO A 178 -11.97 17.34 1.26
CA PRO A 178 -13.36 16.91 1.39
C PRO A 178 -13.63 15.99 2.59
N ALA A 179 -12.61 15.28 3.11
CA ALA A 179 -12.77 14.36 4.24
C ALA A 179 -12.40 15.03 5.59
N PRO A 180 -13.36 15.27 6.50
CA PRO A 180 -13.16 16.04 7.73
C PRO A 180 -12.31 15.38 8.82
N HIS A 181 -11.71 14.21 8.58
CA HIS A 181 -10.87 13.48 9.57
C HIS A 181 -9.53 13.01 9.01
N CYS A 182 -9.18 13.34 7.76
CA CYS A 182 -7.91 12.98 7.14
C CYS A 182 -6.89 14.13 7.30
N ALA A 183 -5.67 13.81 7.74
CA ALA A 183 -4.54 14.75 7.79
C ALA A 183 -3.67 14.71 6.53
N GLY A 184 -3.94 13.80 5.59
CA GLY A 184 -3.17 13.57 4.38
C GLY A 184 -2.30 12.31 4.44
N VAL A 185 -1.48 12.11 3.40
CA VAL A 185 -0.52 10.99 3.35
C VAL A 185 0.69 11.32 4.21
N SER A 186 1.03 10.39 5.09
CA SER A 186 2.22 10.43 5.93
C SER A 186 3.19 9.32 5.54
N LEU A 187 4.46 9.49 5.89
CA LEU A 187 5.56 8.57 5.63
C LEU A 187 6.16 8.08 6.95
N ALA A 188 6.52 6.81 7.04
CA ALA A 188 7.32 6.25 8.13
C ALA A 188 8.42 5.35 7.58
N PHE A 189 9.47 5.18 8.39
CA PHE A 189 10.63 4.34 8.09
C PHE A 189 10.76 3.23 9.12
N SER A 190 11.26 2.08 8.72
CA SER A 190 11.59 0.99 9.65
C SER A 190 12.81 0.21 9.19
N PRO A 191 13.69 -0.23 10.10
CA PRO A 191 14.80 -1.12 9.76
C PRO A 191 14.34 -2.56 9.48
N ASN A 192 13.26 -3.02 10.11
CA ASN A 192 12.83 -4.42 10.12
C ASN A 192 11.35 -4.62 9.72
N GLY A 193 10.61 -3.53 9.51
CA GLY A 193 9.20 -3.55 9.21
C GLY A 193 8.29 -3.71 10.44
N ILE A 194 8.85 -3.67 11.65
CA ILE A 194 8.13 -3.75 12.93
C ILE A 194 8.30 -2.45 13.72
N ASP A 195 9.52 -1.93 13.76
CA ASP A 195 9.88 -0.71 14.46
C ASP A 195 9.73 0.51 13.54
N TRP A 196 8.55 1.11 13.52
CA TRP A 196 8.25 2.25 12.65
C TRP A 196 8.55 3.59 13.30
N THR A 197 9.23 4.46 12.56
CA THR A 197 9.53 5.86 12.94
C THR A 197 8.86 6.80 11.95
N PRO A 198 7.86 7.60 12.37
CA PRO A 198 7.24 8.60 11.51
C PRO A 198 8.24 9.64 11.02
N PHE A 199 8.12 10.04 9.74
CA PHE A 199 8.90 11.14 9.19
C PHE A 199 8.51 12.48 9.84
N ALA A 200 9.50 13.24 10.32
CA ALA A 200 9.26 14.49 11.04
C ALA A 200 8.57 15.57 10.18
N GLY A 201 8.68 15.49 8.85
CA GLY A 201 8.03 16.41 7.91
C GLY A 201 6.61 16.00 7.50
N ASN A 202 5.99 15.03 8.18
CA ASN A 202 4.63 14.61 7.86
C ASN A 202 3.59 15.72 8.13
N PRO A 203 2.49 15.74 7.35
CA PRO A 203 2.19 14.87 6.20
C PRO A 203 3.01 15.27 4.94
N ILE A 204 3.38 14.29 4.12
CA ILE A 204 4.10 14.52 2.84
C ILE A 204 3.16 15.00 1.73
N VAL A 205 1.86 14.69 1.84
CA VAL A 205 0.81 15.22 0.96
C VAL A 205 -0.37 15.62 1.83
N THR A 206 -0.61 16.92 1.98
CA THR A 206 -1.69 17.47 2.84
C THR A 206 -3.08 17.35 2.22
N HIS A 207 -3.17 17.26 0.89
CA HIS A 207 -4.42 17.17 0.16
C HIS A 207 -4.58 15.78 -0.47
N TRP A 208 -5.00 14.82 0.34
CA TRP A 208 -5.20 13.44 -0.09
C TRP A 208 -6.44 12.84 0.57
N GLY A 209 -7.43 12.49 -0.24
CA GLY A 209 -8.72 11.98 0.25
C GLY A 209 -9.05 10.55 -0.14
N GLY A 210 -8.26 9.92 -1.02
CA GLY A 210 -8.53 8.56 -1.46
C GLY A 210 -8.13 7.50 -0.44
N ASP A 211 -8.93 6.44 -0.41
CA ASP A 211 -8.75 5.20 0.35
C ASP A 211 -7.75 4.22 -0.31
N ALA A 212 -6.91 4.73 -1.21
CA ALA A 212 -5.99 3.94 -2.02
C ALA A 212 -4.67 4.66 -2.33
N GLN A 213 -3.58 4.05 -1.88
CA GLN A 213 -2.21 4.52 -2.10
C GLN A 213 -1.25 3.35 -2.15
N ILE A 214 -0.33 3.37 -3.13
CA ILE A 214 0.69 2.36 -3.32
C ILE A 214 2.02 3.09 -3.55
N LEU A 215 2.97 2.87 -2.66
CA LEU A 215 4.34 3.37 -2.81
C LEU A 215 5.18 2.36 -3.59
N THR A 216 5.77 2.80 -4.70
CA THR A 216 6.74 2.03 -5.48
C THR A 216 8.03 2.82 -5.66
N TYR A 217 9.09 2.13 -6.09
CA TYR A 217 10.33 2.75 -6.54
C TYR A 217 10.52 2.45 -8.02
N ASP A 218 10.73 3.48 -8.83
CA ASP A 218 11.15 3.33 -10.21
C ASP A 218 12.69 3.30 -10.28
N PRO A 219 13.31 2.15 -10.62
CA PRO A 219 14.75 2.03 -10.72
C PRO A 219 15.33 2.73 -11.96
N ILE A 220 14.50 3.09 -12.96
CA ILE A 220 14.97 3.78 -14.18
C ILE A 220 15.22 5.24 -13.86
N ASP A 221 14.20 5.96 -13.41
CA ASP A 221 14.32 7.38 -13.07
C ASP A 221 14.87 7.61 -11.66
N ARG A 222 15.01 6.54 -10.87
CA ARG A 222 15.46 6.55 -9.47
C ARG A 222 14.57 7.42 -8.57
N LYS A 223 13.25 7.30 -8.76
CA LYS A 223 12.23 8.07 -8.05
C LYS A 223 11.31 7.15 -7.27
N TYR A 224 10.86 7.62 -6.11
CA TYR A 224 9.71 7.03 -5.44
C TYR A 224 8.45 7.54 -6.10
N ILE A 225 7.54 6.62 -6.43
CA ILE A 225 6.27 6.92 -7.07
C ILE A 225 5.16 6.56 -6.09
N LEU A 226 4.34 7.54 -5.77
CA LEU A 226 3.11 7.34 -5.00
C LEU A 226 1.93 7.28 -5.97
N ASN A 227 1.41 6.09 -6.21
CA ASN A 227 0.20 5.89 -6.99
C ASN A 227 -1.01 5.91 -6.06
N GLY A 228 -2.07 6.59 -6.44
CA GLY A 228 -3.29 6.55 -5.65
C GLY A 228 -4.43 7.32 -6.27
N ARG A 229 -5.52 7.42 -5.51
CA ARG A 229 -6.74 8.11 -5.94
C ARG A 229 -6.80 9.47 -5.27
N ALA A 230 -6.52 10.54 -6.01
CA ALA A 230 -6.90 11.88 -5.56
C ALA A 230 -8.42 12.03 -5.78
N ASP A 231 -9.17 12.35 -4.72
CA ASP A 231 -10.64 12.39 -4.78
C ASP A 231 -11.19 13.36 -5.85
N MET A 232 -10.44 14.40 -6.24
CA MET A 232 -10.87 15.38 -7.23
C MET A 232 -9.70 15.96 -8.04
N LYS A 233 -9.96 16.35 -9.30
CA LYS A 233 -9.00 16.95 -10.25
C LYS A 233 -8.23 18.18 -9.73
N TRP A 234 -8.72 18.84 -8.70
CA TRP A 234 -8.14 20.06 -8.11
C TRP A 234 -7.49 19.81 -6.73
N ALA A 235 -7.50 18.57 -6.26
CA ALA A 235 -7.12 18.23 -4.89
C ALA A 235 -5.61 18.06 -4.68
N THR A 236 -4.75 18.32 -5.66
CA THR A 236 -3.30 18.31 -5.46
C THR A 236 -2.67 19.57 -6.05
N SER A 237 -1.79 20.20 -5.30
CA SER A 237 -0.98 21.34 -5.74
C SER A 237 0.32 20.89 -6.42
N HIS A 238 0.54 19.59 -6.59
CA HIS A 238 1.74 19.06 -7.21
C HIS A 238 1.75 19.38 -8.71
N PRO A 239 2.75 20.11 -9.23
CA PRO A 239 2.75 20.60 -10.62
C PRO A 239 2.79 19.49 -11.67
N GLU A 240 3.21 18.27 -11.29
CA GLU A 240 3.28 17.09 -12.17
C GLU A 240 2.13 16.09 -11.96
N SER A 241 1.04 16.45 -11.27
CA SER A 241 -0.07 15.50 -11.09
C SER A 241 -0.84 15.27 -12.39
N ASP A 242 -0.72 14.08 -12.98
CA ASP A 242 -1.52 13.64 -14.12
C ASP A 242 -2.60 12.64 -13.65
N PRO A 243 -3.91 12.99 -13.69
CA PRO A 243 -4.96 12.05 -13.32
C PRO A 243 -5.06 10.95 -14.39
N TRP A 244 -4.46 9.78 -14.10
CA TRP A 244 -4.41 8.60 -14.98
C TRP A 244 -5.79 8.15 -15.52
N PHE A 245 -6.88 8.47 -14.82
CA PHE A 245 -8.23 8.21 -15.32
C PHE A 245 -8.74 9.41 -16.12
N PHE A 246 -8.65 9.31 -17.44
CA PHE A 246 -9.60 10.01 -18.31
C PHE A 246 -11.02 9.64 -17.86
N PRO A 247 -11.98 10.58 -17.80
CA PRO A 247 -13.36 10.21 -17.60
C PRO A 247 -13.79 9.36 -18.79
N VAL A 248 -13.88 8.05 -18.59
CA VAL A 248 -14.61 7.16 -19.48
C VAL A 248 -16.08 7.45 -19.21
N TYR A 249 -16.77 8.03 -20.19
CA TYR A 249 -18.23 8.10 -20.22
C TYR A 249 -18.72 6.93 -21.10
N PRO A 250 -19.08 5.77 -20.55
CA PRO A 250 -19.65 4.71 -21.37
C PRO A 250 -21.02 5.19 -21.86
N GLY A 251 -21.13 5.51 -23.15
CA GLY A 251 -22.40 5.88 -23.79
C GLY A 251 -22.61 7.36 -24.09
N GLN A 252 -21.56 8.18 -24.16
CA GLN A 252 -21.59 9.44 -24.94
C GLN A 252 -20.80 9.28 -26.24
#